data_AF-A0A841JRB1-F1
#
_entry.id   AF-A0A841JRB1-F1
#
_cell.length_a   1.000
_cell.length_b   1.000
_cell.length_c   1.000
_cell.angle_alpha   90.00
_cell.angle_beta   90.00
_cell.angle_gamma   90.00
#
_symmetry.space_group_name_H-M   'P 1'
#
loop_
_entity.id
_entity.type
_entity.pdbx_description
1 polymer ?
#
loop_
_entity_poly.entity_id
_entity_poly.type
_entity_poly.pdbx_seq_one_letter_code
_entity_poly.pdbx_strand_id
1 'polypeptide(L)'
;MEPLVPLAGAPQAPDINLFVLQTGRLPRIGDEVSPWQYRGWLLYQVQFADSHPQLPGRWTHYLRTLEAGRLLDEAIPRIEFELWNLDAGRKMLEHCLRLIHQEDYSWTSFNRLVDWLAWGLAVSREMPPLKEETYEALYRTFNLEPLLLNPHDYLGWMLAERHTNGWNPNAFFPTPHPVVECMTQMMLAGREASSGRDSRLETVLDPCVGTGRMLLHASNFSYCLYGCDIDPLVAMITRINGALYAPWLAFPLPGDVLGVEVPLPPPAPLSVPEEYKPENGETMFRCDDRGQGLLF
;
A
#
# COMPACT_ATOMS: atom_id res chain seq x y z
N MET A 1 17.29 21.02 -10.08
CA MET A 1 16.01 20.56 -9.54
C MET A 1 14.94 21.36 -10.27
N GLU A 2 14.55 20.92 -11.47
CA GLU A 2 13.43 21.55 -12.17
C GLU A 2 12.13 21.12 -11.47
N PRO A 3 11.27 22.06 -11.06
CA PRO A 3 9.97 21.70 -10.51
C PRO A 3 9.13 21.09 -11.63
N LEU A 4 8.65 19.87 -11.42
CA LEU A 4 7.61 19.26 -12.25
C LEU A 4 6.41 20.20 -12.26
N VAL A 5 6.20 20.86 -13.39
CA VAL A 5 5.05 21.73 -13.64
C VAL A 5 3.79 20.84 -13.60
N PRO A 6 2.82 21.11 -12.70
CA PRO A 6 1.56 20.37 -12.71
C PRO A 6 0.86 20.57 -14.05
N LEU A 7 0.41 19.47 -14.67
CA LEU A 7 -0.50 19.52 -15.80
C LEU A 7 -1.73 20.35 -15.40
N ALA A 8 -1.89 21.50 -16.04
CA ALA A 8 -2.99 22.42 -15.78
C ALA A 8 -4.34 21.75 -16.13
N GLY A 9 -5.28 21.72 -15.18
CA GLY A 9 -6.71 21.52 -15.49
C GLY A 9 -7.49 20.51 -14.63
N ALA A 10 -6.86 19.68 -13.81
CA ALA A 10 -7.60 18.88 -12.82
C ALA A 10 -7.82 19.72 -11.55
N PRO A 11 -9.03 19.78 -10.97
CA PRO A 11 -9.20 20.36 -9.64
C PRO A 11 -8.29 19.61 -8.69
N GLN A 12 -7.29 20.31 -8.16
CA GLN A 12 -6.34 19.73 -7.22
C GLN A 12 -7.11 19.42 -5.94
N ALA A 13 -7.04 18.18 -5.49
CA ALA A 13 -7.68 17.78 -4.26
C ALA A 13 -7.20 18.66 -3.09
N PRO A 14 -8.07 18.95 -2.11
CA PRO A 14 -7.69 19.69 -0.90
C PRO A 14 -6.44 19.09 -0.24
N ASP A 15 -5.47 19.95 0.10
CA ASP A 15 -4.22 19.53 0.74
C ASP A 15 -4.41 19.44 2.26
N ILE A 16 -4.34 18.23 2.79
CA ILE A 16 -4.49 17.97 4.23
C ILE A 16 -3.34 18.55 5.05
N ASN A 17 -2.12 18.55 4.51
CA ASN A 17 -0.95 19.09 5.22
C ASN A 17 -1.12 20.60 5.38
N LEU A 18 -1.57 21.27 4.32
CA LEU A 18 -1.87 22.70 4.37
C LEU A 18 -2.98 23.00 5.38
N PHE A 19 -4.05 22.20 5.41
CA PHE A 19 -5.12 22.36 6.40
C PHE A 19 -4.60 22.22 7.84
N VAL A 20 -3.82 21.17 8.12
CA VAL A 20 -3.25 20.92 9.45
C VAL A 20 -2.30 22.03 9.85
N LEU A 21 -1.45 22.51 8.94
CA LEU A 21 -0.52 23.62 9.20
C LEU A 21 -1.24 24.94 9.52
N GLN A 22 -2.37 25.20 8.85
CA GLN A 22 -3.14 26.44 9.04
C GLN A 22 -4.03 26.41 10.28
N THR A 23 -4.60 25.24 10.61
CA THR A 23 -5.63 25.12 11.64
C THR A 23 -5.15 24.46 12.93
N GLY A 24 -4.01 23.76 12.90
CA GLY A 24 -3.49 22.99 14.03
C GLY A 24 -4.32 21.74 14.38
N ARG A 25 -5.21 21.28 13.50
CA ARG A 25 -6.05 20.09 13.72
C ARG A 25 -6.33 19.33 12.42
N LEU A 26 -6.83 18.10 12.55
CA LEU A 26 -7.39 17.35 11.42
C LEU A 26 -8.79 17.86 11.01
N PRO A 27 -9.18 17.70 9.73
CA PRO A 27 -10.54 17.97 9.27
C PRO A 27 -11.57 17.13 10.05
N ARG A 28 -12.76 17.70 10.27
CA ARG A 28 -13.87 17.07 10.99
C ARG A 28 -15.18 17.23 10.23
N ILE A 29 -16.14 16.36 10.54
CA ILE A 29 -17.49 16.49 10.00
C ILE A 29 -18.07 17.84 10.43
N GLY A 30 -18.62 18.58 9.45
CA GLY A 30 -19.14 19.94 9.64
C GLY A 30 -18.17 21.06 9.24
N ASP A 31 -16.92 20.75 8.89
CA ASP A 31 -16.05 21.69 8.20
C ASP A 31 -16.57 22.00 6.78
N GLU A 32 -16.10 23.11 6.18
CA GLU A 32 -16.48 23.51 4.80
C GLU A 32 -16.17 22.42 3.77
N VAL A 33 -15.06 21.72 3.96
CA VAL A 33 -14.64 20.57 3.16
C VAL A 33 -14.71 19.33 4.04
N SER A 34 -15.48 18.33 3.60
CA SER A 34 -15.63 17.07 4.34
C SER A 34 -14.28 16.35 4.49
N PRO A 35 -14.03 15.66 5.62
CA PRO A 35 -12.73 15.03 5.89
C PRO A 35 -12.26 14.03 4.83
N TRP A 36 -13.17 13.27 4.24
CA TRP A 36 -12.87 12.25 3.23
C TRP A 36 -12.45 12.83 1.88
N GLN A 37 -12.70 14.12 1.62
CA GLN A 37 -12.26 14.79 0.40
C GLN A 37 -10.76 15.13 0.43
N TYR A 38 -10.12 15.04 1.59
CA TYR A 38 -8.69 15.23 1.74
C TYR A 38 -7.93 13.93 1.47
N ARG A 39 -7.08 13.93 0.43
CA ARG A 39 -6.19 12.79 0.17
C ARG A 39 -5.27 12.54 1.38
N GLY A 40 -5.16 11.29 1.84
CA GLY A 40 -4.29 10.97 2.98
C GLY A 40 -4.90 11.16 4.36
N TRP A 41 -6.20 11.45 4.47
CA TRP A 41 -6.85 11.65 5.78
C TRP A 41 -6.72 10.45 6.73
N LEU A 42 -6.74 9.23 6.20
CA LEU A 42 -6.60 8.00 6.99
C LEU A 42 -5.13 7.74 7.33
N LEU A 43 -4.20 8.12 6.46
CA LEU A 43 -2.76 8.01 6.71
C LEU A 43 -2.35 8.71 8.01
N TYR A 44 -2.88 9.91 8.25
CA TYR A 44 -2.67 10.63 9.50
C TYR A 44 -3.15 9.84 10.73
N GLN A 45 -4.27 9.12 10.61
CA GLN A 45 -4.76 8.28 11.69
C GLN A 45 -3.86 7.08 11.93
N VAL A 46 -3.32 6.45 10.87
CA VAL A 46 -2.32 5.37 10.99
C VAL A 46 -1.07 5.87 11.71
N GLN A 47 -0.53 7.01 11.29
CA GLN A 47 0.67 7.61 11.89
C GLN A 47 0.46 7.97 13.35
N PHE A 48 -0.71 8.54 13.69
CA PHE A 48 -1.06 8.85 15.08
C PHE A 48 -1.24 7.59 15.92
N ALA A 49 -1.95 6.59 15.39
CA ALA A 49 -2.22 5.34 16.06
C ALA A 49 -0.94 4.57 16.39
N ASP A 50 0.12 4.68 15.57
CA ASP A 50 1.42 4.03 15.77
C ASP A 50 2.12 4.39 17.10
N SER A 51 1.65 5.43 17.82
CA SER A 51 2.05 5.72 19.20
C SER A 51 1.46 4.76 20.25
N HIS A 52 0.53 3.89 19.86
CA HIS A 52 -0.12 2.94 20.74
C HIS A 52 0.88 1.87 21.25
N PRO A 53 0.94 1.56 22.55
CA PRO A 53 1.98 0.68 23.13
C PRO A 53 2.03 -0.76 22.59
N GLN A 54 0.92 -1.23 22.01
CA GLN A 54 0.85 -2.58 21.40
C GLN A 54 1.28 -2.60 19.93
N LEU A 55 1.52 -1.44 19.32
CA LEU A 55 1.98 -1.35 17.94
C LEU A 55 3.52 -1.31 17.89
N PRO A 56 4.12 -1.80 16.79
CA PRO A 56 5.57 -1.91 16.66
C PRO A 56 6.29 -0.57 16.52
N GLY A 57 5.58 0.54 16.27
CA GLY A 57 6.21 1.85 16.08
C GLY A 57 6.87 2.03 14.71
N ARG A 58 6.36 1.38 13.65
CA ARG A 58 7.00 1.38 12.33
C ARG A 58 6.88 2.72 11.61
N TRP A 59 5.76 3.41 11.77
CA TRP A 59 5.59 4.77 11.23
C TRP A 59 6.47 5.77 11.97
N THR A 60 6.54 5.65 13.29
CA THR A 60 7.41 6.46 14.15
C THR A 60 8.88 6.27 13.77
N HIS A 61 9.32 5.02 13.59
CA HIS A 61 10.65 4.70 13.11
C HIS A 61 10.92 5.27 11.70
N TYR A 62 9.98 5.09 10.77
CA TYR A 62 10.09 5.61 9.41
C TYR A 62 10.24 7.14 9.37
N LEU A 63 9.39 7.87 10.10
CA LEU A 63 9.42 9.33 10.15
C LEU A 63 10.70 9.85 10.82
N ARG A 64 11.16 9.22 11.91
CA ARG A 64 12.46 9.54 12.55
C ARG A 64 13.64 9.30 11.61
N THR A 65 13.56 8.26 10.79
CA THR A 65 14.61 7.93 9.79
C THR A 65 14.66 8.99 8.69
N LEU A 66 13.51 9.42 8.19
CA LEU A 66 13.41 10.54 7.25
C LEU A 66 13.92 11.86 7.86
N GLU A 67 13.50 12.18 9.09
CA GLU A 67 13.93 13.39 9.80
C GLU A 67 15.45 13.42 10.02
N ALA A 68 16.05 12.27 10.33
CA ALA A 68 17.49 12.14 10.52
C ALA A 68 18.29 12.30 9.21
N GLY A 69 17.65 12.16 8.05
CA GLY A 69 18.32 12.18 6.75
C GLY A 69 19.32 11.03 6.54
N ARG A 70 19.26 9.99 7.37
CA ARG A 70 20.13 8.81 7.34
C ARG A 70 19.45 7.63 8.03
N LEU A 71 19.93 6.41 7.76
CA LEU A 71 19.56 5.25 8.55
C LEU A 71 19.89 5.45 10.04
N LEU A 72 18.92 5.10 10.87
CA LEU A 72 19.08 5.09 12.32
C LEU A 72 19.93 3.88 12.74
N ASP A 73 20.68 4.02 13.84
CA ASP A 73 21.48 2.95 14.43
C ASP A 73 20.62 2.01 15.31
N GLU A 74 19.42 1.66 14.83
CA GLU A 74 18.47 0.77 15.50
C GLU A 74 17.86 -0.23 14.49
N ALA A 75 17.46 -1.40 14.97
CA ALA A 75 16.84 -2.41 14.12
C ALA A 75 15.47 -1.96 13.61
N ILE A 76 15.07 -2.49 12.44
CA ILE A 76 13.70 -2.30 11.94
C ILE A 76 12.72 -2.89 12.97
N PRO A 77 11.70 -2.13 13.42
CA PRO A 77 10.68 -2.67 14.30
C PRO A 77 9.93 -3.82 13.62
N ARG A 78 9.79 -4.94 14.31
CA ARG A 78 9.22 -6.16 13.72
C ARG A 78 7.71 -6.24 13.89
N ILE A 79 7.05 -6.81 12.89
CA ILE A 79 5.65 -7.22 12.94
C ILE A 79 5.59 -8.74 12.89
N GLU A 80 4.80 -9.31 13.79
CA GLU A 80 4.29 -10.66 13.70
C GLU A 80 2.87 -10.58 13.13
N PHE A 81 2.62 -11.21 11.99
CA PHE A 81 1.29 -11.19 11.37
C PHE A 81 0.34 -12.18 12.06
N GLU A 82 -0.84 -11.70 12.45
CA GLU A 82 -1.86 -12.45 13.18
C GLU A 82 -2.54 -13.49 12.29
N LEU A 83 -2.86 -14.66 12.85
CA LEU A 83 -3.48 -15.79 12.15
C LEU A 83 -4.88 -16.13 12.66
N TRP A 84 -5.20 -15.73 13.89
CA TRP A 84 -6.35 -16.24 14.64
C TRP A 84 -7.36 -15.15 14.99
N ASN A 85 -6.90 -13.98 15.45
CA ASN A 85 -7.76 -12.90 15.96
C ASN A 85 -8.21 -11.90 14.87
N LEU A 86 -8.78 -12.41 13.78
CA LEU A 86 -9.05 -11.60 12.58
C LEU A 86 -10.49 -11.07 12.49
N ASP A 87 -11.38 -11.58 13.33
CA ASP A 87 -12.83 -11.37 13.23
C ASP A 87 -13.26 -9.90 13.24
N ALA A 88 -12.66 -9.08 14.12
CA ALA A 88 -13.04 -7.68 14.26
C ALA A 88 -12.72 -6.87 12.99
N GLY A 89 -11.50 -7.01 12.47
CA GLY A 89 -11.09 -6.38 11.21
C GLY A 89 -11.90 -6.87 10.01
N ARG A 90 -12.15 -8.19 9.93
CA ARG A 90 -12.96 -8.80 8.87
C ARG A 90 -14.40 -8.27 8.86
N LYS A 91 -15.09 -8.35 9.99
CA LYS A 91 -16.49 -7.90 10.12
C LYS A 91 -16.63 -6.41 9.81
N MET A 92 -15.65 -5.60 10.22
CA MET A 92 -15.62 -4.17 9.90
C MET A 92 -15.44 -3.92 8.40
N LEU A 93 -14.48 -4.58 7.73
CA LEU A 93 -14.27 -4.43 6.28
C LEU A 93 -15.46 -4.93 5.47
N GLU A 94 -16.05 -6.06 5.86
CA GLU A 94 -17.29 -6.57 5.26
C GLU A 94 -18.45 -5.60 5.45
N HIS A 95 -18.53 -4.93 6.61
CA HIS A 95 -19.56 -3.92 6.83
C HIS A 95 -19.38 -2.71 5.91
N CYS A 96 -18.15 -2.20 5.79
CA CYS A 96 -17.82 -1.13 4.85
C CYS A 96 -18.17 -1.52 3.41
N LEU A 97 -17.86 -2.76 3.03
CA LEU A 97 -18.16 -3.28 1.72
C LEU A 97 -19.68 -3.38 1.45
N ARG A 98 -20.47 -3.74 2.46
CA ARG A 98 -21.95 -3.72 2.36
C ARG A 98 -22.50 -2.32 2.16
N LEU A 99 -21.91 -1.29 2.79
CA LEU A 99 -22.31 0.11 2.59
C LEU A 99 -22.12 0.52 1.11
N ILE A 100 -20.98 0.16 0.52
CA ILE A 100 -20.71 0.43 -0.91
C ILE A 100 -21.63 -0.39 -1.82
N HIS A 101 -21.89 -1.65 -1.47
CA HIS A 101 -22.71 -2.55 -2.29
C HIS A 101 -24.17 -2.11 -2.40
N GLN A 102 -24.70 -1.40 -1.41
CA GLN A 102 -26.06 -0.83 -1.46
C GLN A 102 -26.24 0.17 -2.62
N GLU A 103 -25.14 0.68 -3.19
CA GLU A 103 -25.17 1.59 -4.34
C GLU A 103 -25.02 0.90 -5.69
N ASP A 104 -24.23 -0.18 -5.76
CA ASP A 104 -23.92 -0.90 -7.01
C ASP A 104 -23.77 -2.41 -6.73
N TYR A 105 -24.73 -3.20 -7.21
CA TYR A 105 -24.78 -4.66 -7.07
C TYR A 105 -23.76 -5.39 -7.96
N SER A 106 -22.47 -5.06 -7.87
CA SER A 106 -21.46 -5.68 -8.73
C SER A 106 -20.09 -5.84 -8.08
N TRP A 107 -19.18 -6.54 -8.79
CA TRP A 107 -17.79 -6.73 -8.40
C TRP A 107 -17.04 -5.42 -8.11
N THR A 108 -17.51 -4.30 -8.69
CA THR A 108 -16.95 -2.97 -8.49
C THR A 108 -16.95 -2.51 -7.03
N SER A 109 -17.82 -3.07 -6.16
CA SER A 109 -17.87 -2.66 -4.76
C SER A 109 -16.55 -2.92 -4.02
N PHE A 110 -15.88 -4.03 -4.32
CA PHE A 110 -14.59 -4.35 -3.69
C PHE A 110 -13.48 -3.42 -4.19
N ASN A 111 -13.41 -3.22 -5.51
CA ASN A 111 -12.45 -2.27 -6.11
C ASN A 111 -12.65 -0.87 -5.52
N ARG A 112 -13.90 -0.40 -5.39
CA ARG A 112 -14.20 0.90 -4.78
C ARG A 112 -13.79 0.98 -3.30
N LEU A 113 -13.90 -0.11 -2.53
CA LEU A 113 -13.39 -0.14 -1.16
C LEU A 113 -11.85 -0.02 -1.15
N VAL A 114 -11.17 -0.75 -2.05
CA VAL A 114 -9.72 -0.67 -2.22
C VAL A 114 -9.30 0.74 -2.63
N ASP A 115 -9.98 1.35 -3.60
CA ASP A 115 -9.72 2.72 -4.06
C ASP A 115 -9.96 3.74 -2.95
N TRP A 116 -10.99 3.55 -2.12
CA TRP A 116 -11.29 4.42 -0.98
C TRP A 116 -10.21 4.36 0.10
N LEU A 117 -9.74 3.15 0.42
CA LEU A 117 -8.59 2.95 1.30
C LEU A 117 -7.32 3.56 0.70
N ALA A 118 -7.07 3.34 -0.59
CA ALA A 118 -5.90 3.88 -1.27
C ALA A 118 -5.91 5.42 -1.29
N TRP A 119 -7.07 6.04 -1.46
CA TRP A 119 -7.26 7.48 -1.35
C TRP A 119 -6.97 7.99 0.07
N GLY A 120 -7.62 7.37 1.06
CA GLY A 120 -7.45 7.72 2.47
C GLY A 120 -6.01 7.54 2.95
N LEU A 121 -5.29 6.53 2.45
CA LEU A 121 -3.91 6.24 2.80
C LEU A 121 -2.88 7.00 1.95
N ALA A 122 -3.31 7.91 1.06
CA ALA A 122 -2.43 8.62 0.13
C ALA A 122 -1.57 7.69 -0.76
N VAL A 123 -2.09 6.51 -1.07
CA VAL A 123 -1.49 5.54 -2.01
C VAL A 123 -1.94 5.85 -3.44
N SER A 124 -3.24 6.09 -3.65
CA SER A 124 -3.81 6.54 -4.93
C SER A 124 -3.81 8.05 -5.02
N ARG A 125 -3.83 8.60 -6.24
CA ARG A 125 -4.07 10.03 -6.52
C ARG A 125 -5.50 10.33 -6.96
N GLU A 126 -6.29 9.28 -7.15
CA GLU A 126 -7.65 9.37 -7.67
C GLU A 126 -8.63 9.08 -6.54
N MET A 127 -9.59 9.98 -6.37
CA MET A 127 -10.69 9.81 -5.43
C MET A 127 -11.73 8.90 -6.09
N PRO A 128 -12.21 7.84 -5.41
CA PRO A 128 -13.16 6.92 -6.03
C PRO A 128 -14.51 7.61 -6.32
N PRO A 129 -15.25 7.17 -7.35
CA PRO A 129 -16.58 7.70 -7.63
C PRO A 129 -17.62 7.06 -6.70
N LEU A 130 -17.73 7.56 -5.47
CA LEU A 130 -18.76 7.20 -4.49
C LEU A 130 -19.68 8.39 -4.22
N LYS A 131 -20.91 8.15 -3.77
CA LYS A 131 -21.80 9.23 -3.33
C LYS A 131 -21.35 9.78 -1.98
N GLU A 132 -21.68 11.05 -1.71
CA GLU A 132 -21.29 11.74 -0.48
C GLU A 132 -21.83 11.02 0.77
N GLU A 133 -23.04 10.46 0.71
CA GLU A 133 -23.63 9.73 1.83
C GLU A 133 -22.85 8.45 2.16
N THR A 134 -22.32 7.78 1.14
CA THR A 134 -21.49 6.58 1.32
C THR A 134 -20.11 6.95 1.84
N TYR A 135 -19.53 8.06 1.38
CA TYR A 135 -18.30 8.59 1.96
C TYR A 135 -18.44 8.86 3.46
N GLU A 136 -19.51 9.55 3.86
CA GLU A 136 -19.77 9.85 5.27
C GLU A 136 -20.01 8.57 6.08
N ALA A 137 -20.82 7.65 5.55
CA ALA A 137 -21.11 6.38 6.22
C ALA A 137 -19.83 5.54 6.42
N LEU A 138 -18.96 5.45 5.41
CA LEU A 138 -17.67 4.78 5.50
C LEU A 138 -16.77 5.46 6.53
N TYR A 139 -16.64 6.78 6.48
CA TYR A 139 -15.80 7.55 7.40
C TYR A 139 -16.25 7.38 8.87
N ARG A 140 -17.56 7.30 9.13
CA ARG A 140 -18.10 7.06 10.48
C ARG A 140 -17.97 5.62 10.95
N THR A 141 -17.92 4.66 10.03
CA THR A 141 -17.96 3.22 10.33
C THR A 141 -16.57 2.61 10.42
N PHE A 142 -15.63 3.08 9.60
CA PHE A 142 -14.31 2.49 9.49
C PHE A 142 -13.52 2.73 10.78
N ASN A 143 -13.19 1.64 11.47
CA ASN A 143 -12.30 1.64 12.63
C ASN A 143 -10.96 1.03 12.23
N LEU A 144 -9.91 1.83 12.26
CA LEU A 144 -8.57 1.40 11.89
C LEU A 144 -7.95 0.43 12.92
N GLU A 145 -8.32 0.55 14.19
CA GLU A 145 -7.66 -0.14 15.31
C GLU A 145 -7.57 -1.66 15.16
N PRO A 146 -8.63 -2.41 14.77
CA PRO A 146 -8.54 -3.85 14.61
C PRO A 146 -7.51 -4.31 13.58
N LEU A 147 -7.31 -3.52 12.51
CA LEU A 147 -6.35 -3.85 11.46
C LEU A 147 -4.91 -3.69 11.97
N LEU A 148 -4.65 -2.63 12.75
CA LEU A 148 -3.32 -2.35 13.27
C LEU A 148 -2.93 -3.28 14.43
N LEU A 149 -3.86 -3.54 15.36
CA LEU A 149 -3.60 -4.41 16.52
C LEU A 149 -3.51 -5.89 16.15
N ASN A 150 -4.11 -6.30 15.02
CA ASN A 150 -4.07 -7.67 14.52
C ASN A 150 -3.57 -7.67 13.07
N PRO A 151 -2.30 -7.32 12.83
CA PRO A 151 -1.79 -7.08 11.48
C PRO A 151 -1.91 -8.34 10.62
N HIS A 152 -2.58 -8.22 9.48
CA HIS A 152 -2.82 -9.32 8.54
C HIS A 152 -3.12 -8.74 7.15
N ASP A 153 -2.90 -9.54 6.09
CA ASP A 153 -3.36 -9.22 4.74
C ASP A 153 -4.87 -9.50 4.60
N TYR A 154 -5.69 -8.62 5.19
CA TYR A 154 -7.14 -8.74 5.18
C TYR A 154 -7.73 -8.65 3.78
N LEU A 155 -7.24 -7.72 2.95
CA LEU A 155 -7.77 -7.50 1.61
C LEU A 155 -7.44 -8.66 0.67
N GLY A 156 -6.24 -9.25 0.75
CA GLY A 156 -5.92 -10.46 -0.01
C GLY A 156 -6.72 -11.68 0.44
N TRP A 157 -7.05 -11.79 1.73
CA TRP A 157 -7.97 -12.83 2.18
C TRP A 157 -9.38 -12.63 1.63
N MET A 158 -9.95 -11.42 1.72
CA MET A 158 -11.27 -11.11 1.17
C MET A 158 -11.33 -11.34 -0.35
N LEU A 159 -10.27 -10.99 -1.07
CA LEU A 159 -10.15 -11.22 -2.51
C LEU A 159 -10.14 -12.72 -2.84
N ALA A 160 -9.36 -13.52 -2.10
CA ALA A 160 -9.29 -14.96 -2.31
C ALA A 160 -10.63 -15.68 -2.06
N GLU A 161 -11.35 -15.32 -0.98
CA GLU A 161 -12.68 -15.88 -0.68
C GLU A 161 -13.72 -15.56 -1.76
N ARG A 162 -13.60 -14.36 -2.32
CA ARG A 162 -14.44 -13.88 -3.41
C ARG A 162 -14.24 -14.69 -4.68
N HIS A 163 -13.00 -15.08 -5.00
CA HIS A 163 -12.72 -15.98 -6.11
C HIS A 163 -13.17 -17.42 -5.89
N THR A 164 -13.43 -17.84 -4.64
CA THR A 164 -13.90 -19.20 -4.35
C THR A 164 -15.36 -19.43 -4.77
N ASN A 165 -16.12 -18.36 -5.04
CA ASN A 165 -17.52 -18.40 -5.44
C ASN A 165 -17.75 -18.16 -6.95
N GLY A 166 -16.71 -18.20 -7.80
CA GLY A 166 -16.86 -17.94 -9.23
C GLY A 166 -15.56 -17.97 -10.06
N TRP A 167 -15.51 -17.15 -11.10
CA TRP A 167 -14.39 -17.02 -12.05
C TRP A 167 -13.19 -16.30 -11.42
N ASN A 168 -12.01 -16.94 -11.44
CA ASN A 168 -10.72 -16.40 -11.00
C ASN A 168 -9.81 -16.17 -12.22
N PRO A 169 -10.02 -15.08 -12.99
CA PRO A 169 -9.32 -14.86 -14.25
C PRO A 169 -7.79 -14.86 -14.11
N ASN A 170 -7.30 -14.35 -12.98
CA ASN A 170 -5.88 -14.15 -12.72
C ASN A 170 -5.29 -15.23 -11.82
N ALA A 171 -6.07 -16.27 -11.48
CA ALA A 171 -5.65 -17.37 -10.61
C ALA A 171 -4.96 -16.87 -9.31
N PHE A 172 -5.50 -15.81 -8.69
CA PHE A 172 -4.91 -15.25 -7.48
C PHE A 172 -5.12 -16.19 -6.29
N PHE A 173 -4.01 -16.60 -5.66
CA PHE A 173 -3.99 -17.40 -4.44
C PHE A 173 -2.96 -16.80 -3.48
N PRO A 174 -3.38 -16.19 -2.36
CA PRO A 174 -2.43 -15.57 -1.46
C PRO A 174 -1.63 -16.66 -0.74
N THR A 175 -0.30 -16.62 -0.84
CA THR A 175 0.57 -17.53 -0.10
C THR A 175 0.28 -17.41 1.40
N PRO A 176 0.05 -18.50 2.15
CA PRO A 176 -0.26 -18.42 3.57
C PRO A 176 0.88 -17.78 4.37
N HIS A 177 0.55 -16.90 5.32
CA HIS A 177 1.52 -16.21 6.17
C HIS A 177 2.61 -17.13 6.78
N PRO A 178 2.31 -18.34 7.32
CA PRO A 178 3.35 -19.23 7.83
C PRO A 178 4.36 -19.71 6.79
N VAL A 179 3.92 -19.92 5.54
CA VAL A 179 4.79 -20.33 4.43
C VAL A 179 5.68 -19.16 4.04
N VAL A 180 5.11 -17.98 3.92
CA VAL A 180 5.83 -16.75 3.60
C VAL A 180 6.88 -16.42 4.66
N GLU A 181 6.51 -16.52 5.94
CA GLU A 181 7.42 -16.32 7.07
C GLU A 181 8.60 -17.29 6.99
N CYS A 182 8.33 -18.59 6.79
CA CYS A 182 9.37 -19.61 6.64
C CYS A 182 10.33 -19.26 5.49
N MET A 183 9.80 -18.95 4.30
CA MET A 183 10.61 -18.57 3.13
C MET A 183 11.46 -17.33 3.39
N THR A 184 10.87 -16.31 4.02
CA THR A 184 11.56 -15.05 4.34
C THR A 184 12.70 -15.28 5.35
N GLN A 185 12.44 -16.06 6.41
CA GLN A 185 13.44 -16.40 7.42
C GLN A 185 14.61 -17.16 6.80
N MET A 186 14.35 -18.14 5.92
CA MET A 186 15.41 -18.88 5.23
C MET A 186 16.29 -17.98 4.34
N MET A 187 15.72 -16.92 3.76
CA MET A 187 16.42 -16.05 2.82
C MET A 187 17.16 -14.89 3.48
N LEU A 188 16.59 -14.32 4.56
CA LEU A 188 17.03 -13.03 5.13
C LEU A 188 17.51 -13.13 6.58
N ALA A 189 17.08 -14.13 7.36
CA ALA A 189 17.51 -14.21 8.74
C ALA A 189 19.00 -14.58 8.83
N GLY A 190 19.76 -13.83 9.66
CA GLY A 190 21.19 -14.08 9.85
C GLY A 190 22.09 -13.69 8.66
N ARG A 191 21.55 -13.04 7.62
CA ARG A 191 22.32 -12.56 6.45
C ARG A 191 23.41 -11.55 6.82
N GLU A 192 23.15 -10.68 7.79
CA GLU A 192 24.13 -9.69 8.26
C GLU A 192 25.38 -10.39 8.82
N ALA A 193 25.18 -11.42 9.65
CA ALA A 193 26.27 -12.18 10.25
C ALA A 193 27.10 -12.97 9.21
N SER A 194 26.49 -13.41 8.10
CA SER A 194 27.18 -14.19 7.08
C SER A 194 27.84 -13.35 5.99
N SER A 195 27.30 -12.16 5.69
CA SER A 195 27.78 -11.30 4.60
C SER A 195 28.63 -10.11 5.07
N GLY A 196 28.54 -9.73 6.36
CA GLY A 196 29.16 -8.51 6.90
C GLY A 196 28.54 -7.21 6.36
N ARG A 197 27.42 -7.31 5.63
CA ARG A 197 26.66 -6.18 5.08
C ARG A 197 25.39 -5.97 5.89
N ASP A 198 24.99 -4.71 6.03
CA ASP A 198 23.74 -4.34 6.69
C ASP A 198 22.56 -4.94 5.91
N SER A 199 21.87 -5.90 6.51
CA SER A 199 20.75 -6.59 5.86
C SER A 199 19.58 -5.66 5.55
N ARG A 200 19.49 -4.51 6.21
CA ARG A 200 18.43 -3.51 6.00
C ARG A 200 18.47 -2.88 4.61
N LEU A 201 19.63 -2.98 3.94
CA LEU A 201 19.87 -2.45 2.60
C LEU A 201 19.81 -3.52 1.50
N GLU A 202 19.56 -4.78 1.85
CA GLU A 202 19.47 -5.86 0.87
C GLU A 202 18.21 -5.72 0.01
N THR A 203 18.37 -5.75 -1.31
CA THR A 203 17.25 -5.67 -2.24
C THR A 203 16.43 -6.97 -2.21
N VAL A 204 15.12 -6.84 -2.03
CA VAL A 204 14.16 -7.95 -2.12
C VAL A 204 13.20 -7.68 -3.28
N LEU A 205 13.11 -8.63 -4.21
CA LEU A 205 12.21 -8.58 -5.36
C LEU A 205 11.19 -9.73 -5.28
N ASP A 206 9.92 -9.39 -5.35
CA ASP A 206 8.84 -10.33 -5.63
C ASP A 206 8.22 -10.04 -7.02
N PRO A 207 8.54 -10.83 -8.05
CA PRO A 207 8.09 -10.56 -9.42
C PRO A 207 6.61 -10.87 -9.67
N CYS A 208 5.94 -11.54 -8.72
CA CYS A 208 4.50 -11.87 -8.75
C CYS A 208 3.90 -11.58 -7.37
N VAL A 209 3.95 -10.31 -6.99
CA VAL A 209 3.80 -9.85 -5.61
C VAL A 209 2.43 -10.14 -5.01
N GLY A 210 1.40 -10.30 -5.83
CA GLY A 210 0.03 -10.46 -5.36
C GLY A 210 -0.34 -9.28 -4.46
N THR A 211 -0.86 -9.58 -3.27
CA THR A 211 -1.20 -8.59 -2.23
C THR A 211 -0.02 -8.27 -1.30
N GLY A 212 1.18 -8.75 -1.62
CA GLY A 212 2.42 -8.30 -1.01
C GLY A 212 2.82 -9.01 0.26
N ARG A 213 2.23 -10.17 0.59
CA ARG A 213 2.58 -10.92 1.81
C ARG A 213 4.09 -11.18 1.90
N MET A 214 4.74 -11.60 0.81
CA MET A 214 6.19 -11.81 0.82
C MET A 214 6.96 -10.55 1.22
N LEU A 215 6.62 -9.42 0.61
CA LEU A 215 7.26 -8.14 0.92
C LEU A 215 6.91 -7.64 2.33
N LEU A 216 5.71 -7.91 2.83
CA LEU A 216 5.33 -7.61 4.20
C LEU A 216 6.19 -8.36 5.22
N HIS A 217 6.46 -9.65 5.00
CA HIS A 217 7.39 -10.39 5.87
C HIS A 217 8.83 -9.93 5.67
N ALA A 218 9.28 -9.72 4.43
CA ALA A 218 10.61 -9.22 4.11
C ALA A 218 10.89 -7.83 4.69
N SER A 219 9.84 -7.01 4.89
CA SER A 219 9.95 -5.70 5.53
C SER A 219 10.49 -5.76 6.96
N ASN A 220 10.41 -6.90 7.66
CA ASN A 220 11.06 -7.10 8.96
C ASN A 220 12.61 -7.03 8.88
N PHE A 221 13.17 -7.10 7.68
CA PHE A 221 14.61 -7.26 7.46
C PHE A 221 15.20 -6.20 6.54
N SER A 222 14.42 -5.64 5.61
CA SER A 222 14.91 -4.69 4.59
C SER A 222 13.94 -3.54 4.31
N TYR A 223 14.52 -2.37 3.98
CA TYR A 223 13.81 -1.21 3.44
C TYR A 223 13.66 -1.27 1.90
N CYS A 224 14.52 -2.03 1.21
CA CYS A 224 14.66 -2.06 -0.24
C CYS A 224 13.75 -3.12 -0.87
N LEU A 225 12.45 -2.87 -0.89
CA LEU A 225 11.42 -3.81 -1.33
C LEU A 225 10.86 -3.45 -2.70
N TYR A 226 10.83 -4.42 -3.61
CA TYR A 226 10.32 -4.25 -4.98
C TYR A 226 9.32 -5.36 -5.30
N GLY A 227 8.17 -4.97 -5.85
CA GLY A 227 7.11 -5.88 -6.25
C GLY A 227 6.62 -5.58 -7.66
N CYS A 228 6.25 -6.61 -8.40
CA CYS A 228 5.55 -6.49 -9.68
C CYS A 228 4.36 -7.45 -9.70
N ASP A 229 3.25 -7.03 -10.28
CA ASP A 229 2.13 -7.91 -10.59
C ASP A 229 1.48 -7.47 -11.92
N ILE A 230 0.83 -8.42 -12.60
CA ILE A 230 0.04 -8.12 -13.79
C ILE A 230 -1.32 -7.51 -13.41
N ASP A 231 -1.86 -7.86 -12.25
CA ASP A 231 -3.13 -7.37 -11.78
C ASP A 231 -2.96 -6.04 -10.99
N PRO A 232 -3.45 -4.90 -11.52
CA PRO A 232 -3.30 -3.62 -10.85
C PRO A 232 -4.03 -3.57 -9.49
N LEU A 233 -5.08 -4.38 -9.29
CA LEU A 233 -5.82 -4.43 -8.02
C LEU A 233 -4.92 -4.96 -6.90
N VAL A 234 -4.21 -6.08 -7.13
CA VAL A 234 -3.36 -6.68 -6.10
C VAL A 234 -2.11 -5.84 -5.84
N ALA A 235 -1.57 -5.18 -6.88
CA ALA A 235 -0.51 -4.19 -6.71
C ALA A 235 -0.96 -2.99 -5.85
N MET A 236 -2.19 -2.51 -6.03
CA MET A 236 -2.77 -1.47 -5.16
C MET A 236 -2.93 -1.97 -3.72
N ILE A 237 -3.44 -3.19 -3.53
CA ILE A 237 -3.56 -3.82 -2.20
C ILE A 237 -2.19 -3.97 -1.53
N THR A 238 -1.14 -4.35 -2.28
CA THR A 238 0.24 -4.41 -1.76
C THR A 238 0.67 -3.07 -1.19
N ARG A 239 0.37 -1.96 -1.88
CA ARG A 239 0.71 -0.62 -1.39
C ARG A 239 -0.15 -0.18 -0.21
N ILE A 240 -1.44 -0.56 -0.16
CA ILE A 240 -2.29 -0.35 1.02
C ILE A 240 -1.72 -1.09 2.23
N ASN A 241 -1.38 -2.37 2.06
CA ASN A 241 -0.74 -3.18 3.09
C ASN A 241 0.60 -2.57 3.54
N GLY A 242 1.38 -2.02 2.62
CA GLY A 242 2.57 -1.22 2.93
C GLY A 242 2.24 0.00 3.79
N ALA A 243 1.24 0.80 3.42
CA ALA A 243 0.87 1.99 4.20
C ALA A 243 0.38 1.65 5.61
N LEU A 244 -0.26 0.50 5.80
CA LEU A 244 -0.70 0.04 7.12
C LEU A 244 0.44 -0.53 7.97
N TYR A 245 1.31 -1.35 7.38
CA TYR A 245 2.21 -2.21 8.15
C TYR A 245 3.70 -2.00 7.86
N ALA A 246 4.07 -1.49 6.69
CA ALA A 246 5.47 -1.34 6.28
C ALA A 246 5.64 -0.04 5.46
N PRO A 247 5.77 1.13 6.10
CA PRO A 247 5.71 2.43 5.44
C PRO A 247 6.66 2.54 4.24
N TRP A 248 7.87 1.98 4.36
CA TRP A 248 8.88 1.95 3.29
C TRP A 248 8.51 1.09 2.07
N LEU A 249 7.51 0.21 2.17
CA LEU A 249 6.95 -0.51 1.01
C LEU A 249 6.03 0.40 0.18
N ALA A 250 5.22 1.25 0.84
CA ALA A 250 4.29 2.15 0.16
C ALA A 250 4.93 3.49 -0.22
N PHE A 251 5.87 3.94 0.61
CA PHE A 251 6.59 5.21 0.54
C PHE A 251 8.09 4.94 0.73
N PRO A 252 8.80 4.49 -0.33
CA PRO A 252 10.21 4.14 -0.22
C PRO A 252 11.06 5.27 0.38
N LEU A 253 12.01 4.91 1.24
CA LEU A 253 13.01 5.85 1.72
C LEU A 253 13.86 6.34 0.53
N PRO A 254 14.19 7.64 0.44
CA PRO A 254 15.05 8.12 -0.62
C PRO A 254 16.50 7.63 -0.41
N GLY A 255 17.25 7.46 -1.50
CA GLY A 255 18.56 6.77 -1.41
C GLY A 255 19.63 7.55 -0.68
N ASP A 256 19.52 8.87 -0.59
CA ASP A 256 20.36 9.69 0.29
C ASP A 256 20.22 9.27 1.75
N VAL A 257 18.99 8.98 2.21
CA VAL A 257 18.72 8.44 3.56
C VAL A 257 19.30 7.03 3.72
N LEU A 258 19.18 6.19 2.68
CA LEU A 258 19.72 4.83 2.67
C LEU A 258 21.24 4.77 2.51
N GLY A 259 21.90 5.88 2.17
CA GLY A 259 23.32 5.91 1.85
C GLY A 259 23.68 5.14 0.57
N VAL A 260 22.71 4.95 -0.32
CA VAL A 260 22.89 4.29 -1.62
C VAL A 260 22.60 5.28 -2.74
N GLU A 261 23.42 5.29 -3.78
CA GLU A 261 23.03 6.00 -5.01
C GLU A 261 21.76 5.34 -5.55
N VAL A 262 20.65 6.07 -5.55
CA VAL A 262 19.46 5.62 -6.28
C VAL A 262 19.85 5.60 -7.75
N PRO A 263 19.82 4.45 -8.44
CA PRO A 263 19.95 4.45 -9.88
C PRO A 263 18.90 5.39 -10.44
N LEU A 264 19.28 6.26 -11.40
CA LEU A 264 18.29 7.09 -12.09
C LEU A 264 17.13 6.18 -12.52
N PRO A 265 15.87 6.63 -12.39
CA PRO A 265 14.75 5.85 -12.88
C PRO A 265 15.08 5.45 -14.32
N PRO A 266 14.84 4.18 -14.71
CA PRO A 266 15.04 3.79 -16.09
C PRO A 266 14.31 4.81 -16.98
N PRO A 267 14.88 5.17 -18.13
CA PRO A 267 14.21 6.10 -19.05
C PRO A 267 12.77 5.64 -19.24
N ALA A 268 11.86 6.62 -19.29
CA ALA A 268 10.44 6.33 -19.49
C ALA A 268 10.30 5.27 -20.60
N PRO A 269 9.48 4.22 -20.38
CA PRO A 269 9.30 3.18 -21.37
C PRO A 269 9.06 3.80 -22.74
N LEU A 270 9.76 3.32 -23.76
CA LEU A 270 9.52 3.78 -25.12
C LEU A 270 8.03 3.55 -25.43
N SER A 271 7.36 4.58 -25.94
CA SER A 271 5.99 4.45 -26.42
C SER A 271 5.94 3.32 -27.46
N VAL A 272 5.11 2.32 -27.22
CA VAL A 272 4.87 1.25 -28.20
C VAL A 272 4.34 1.90 -29.48
N PRO A 273 4.98 1.70 -30.65
CA PRO A 273 4.43 2.17 -31.91
C PRO A 273 3.03 1.60 -32.12
N GLU A 274 2.08 2.40 -32.61
CA GLU A 274 0.69 1.95 -32.89
C GLU A 274 0.63 0.71 -33.80
N GLU A 275 1.71 0.42 -34.53
CA GLU A 275 1.83 -0.66 -35.50
C GLU A 275 2.38 -1.98 -34.91
N TYR A 276 2.78 -2.03 -33.64
CA TYR A 276 3.37 -3.25 -33.06
C TYR A 276 2.30 -4.35 -32.92
N LYS A 277 2.54 -5.47 -33.61
CA LYS A 277 1.74 -6.71 -33.50
C LYS A 277 2.61 -7.77 -32.84
N PRO A 278 2.28 -8.24 -31.63
CA PRO A 278 3.03 -9.33 -31.00
C PRO A 278 2.91 -10.60 -31.85
N GLU A 279 4.05 -11.24 -32.15
CA GLU A 279 4.05 -12.58 -32.71
C GLU A 279 3.77 -13.62 -31.61
N ASN A 280 3.17 -14.75 -31.97
CA ASN A 280 2.73 -15.78 -31.03
C ASN A 280 3.88 -16.23 -30.12
N GLY A 281 3.85 -15.84 -28.84
CA GLY A 281 4.77 -16.31 -27.80
C GLY A 281 5.48 -15.22 -26.99
N GLU A 282 5.40 -13.95 -27.39
CA GLU A 282 5.99 -12.85 -26.62
C GLU A 282 5.03 -12.37 -25.52
N THR A 283 5.31 -12.69 -24.25
CA THR A 283 4.59 -12.15 -23.08
C THR A 283 5.60 -11.57 -22.10
N MET A 284 5.94 -10.30 -22.29
CA MET A 284 6.58 -9.48 -21.27
C MET A 284 5.80 -8.17 -21.21
N PHE A 285 4.96 -8.04 -20.18
CA PHE A 285 4.19 -6.83 -19.93
C PHE A 285 4.61 -6.25 -18.58
N ARG A 286 4.97 -4.98 -18.55
CA ARG A 286 4.88 -4.15 -17.35
C ARG A 286 3.71 -3.18 -17.55
N CYS A 287 2.76 -3.18 -16.63
CA CYS A 287 1.69 -2.18 -16.59
C CYS A 287 2.26 -0.89 -16.00
N ASP A 288 2.02 0.24 -16.66
CA ASP A 288 2.15 1.54 -16.01
C ASP A 288 0.95 1.80 -15.06
N ASP A 289 0.97 2.94 -14.35
CA ASP A 289 -0.09 3.37 -13.44
C ASP A 289 -1.48 3.55 -14.11
N ARG A 290 -1.57 3.31 -15.43
CA ARG A 290 -2.79 3.42 -16.26
C ARG A 290 -3.20 2.09 -16.89
N GLY A 291 -2.52 0.98 -16.57
CA GLY A 291 -2.85 -0.34 -17.11
C GLY A 291 -2.55 -0.53 -18.59
N GLN A 292 -1.64 0.25 -19.18
CA GLN A 292 -1.18 0.01 -20.54
C GLN A 292 0.04 -0.93 -20.52
N GLY A 293 -0.06 -2.06 -21.22
CA GLY A 293 1.01 -3.05 -21.30
C GLY A 293 2.17 -2.56 -22.17
N LEU A 294 3.39 -2.65 -21.63
CA LEU A 294 4.64 -2.27 -22.31
C LEU A 294 5.49 -3.50 -22.64
N LEU A 295 6.09 -3.53 -23.84
CA LEU A 295 7.02 -4.56 -24.31
C LEU A 295 8.49 -4.18 -24.09
N PHE A 296 9.36 -5.19 -23.92
CA PHE A 296 10.82 -5.08 -23.96
C PHE A 296 11.36 -5.51 -25.32
#